data_AF-A0A2N3IBL6-F1
#
_entry.id   AF-A0A2N3IBL6-F1
#
_cell.length_a   1.000
_cell.length_b   1.000
_cell.length_c   1.000
_cell.angle_alpha   90.00
_cell.angle_beta   90.00
_cell.angle_gamma   90.00
#
_symmetry.space_group_name_H-M   'P 1'
#
loop_
_entity.id
_entity.type
_entity.pdbx_description
1 polymer ?
#
loop_
_entity_poly.entity_id
_entity_poly.type
_entity_poly.pdbx_seq_one_letter_code
_entity_poly.pdbx_strand_id
1 'polypeptide(L)' 'MIHINKEKLLADRERLLNILKNKDLDEHTHRLVREDLRNVEKELAEIAPELLKENNDNQQTKK' A
#
# COMPACT_ATOMS: atom_id res chain seq x y z
N MET A 1 -15.57 14.04 -5.95
CA MET A 1 -15.52 12.60 -6.28
C MET A 1 -14.15 11.96 -6.04
N ILE A 2 -13.02 12.64 -6.27
CA ILE A 2 -11.66 12.06 -6.12
C ILE A 2 -11.30 11.64 -4.68
N HIS A 3 -11.83 12.32 -3.66
CA HIS A 3 -11.51 12.05 -2.25
C HIS A 3 -11.94 10.64 -1.77
N ILE A 4 -13.08 10.14 -2.24
CA ILE A 4 -13.63 8.82 -1.81
C ILE A 4 -12.75 7.67 -2.33
N ASN A 5 -12.19 7.78 -3.53
CA ASN A 5 -11.29 6.77 -4.07
C ASN A 5 -9.94 6.73 -3.32
N LYS A 6 -9.43 7.88 -2.90
CA LYS A 6 -8.15 7.96 -2.15
C LYS A 6 -8.21 7.23 -0.81
N GLU A 7 -9.24 7.49 0.00
CA GLU A 7 -9.39 6.83 1.30
C GLU A 7 -9.60 5.32 1.16
N LYS A 8 -10.35 4.89 0.14
CA LYS A 8 -10.54 3.48 -0.17
C LYS A 8 -9.22 2.79 -0.51
N LEU A 9 -8.42 3.38 -1.39
CA LEU A 9 -7.11 2.83 -1.77
C LEU A 9 -6.13 2.77 -0.60
N LEU A 10 -6.17 3.76 0.31
CA LEU A 10 -5.38 3.73 1.54
C LEU A 10 -5.81 2.58 2.47
N ALA A 11 -7.11 2.38 2.65
CA ALA A 11 -7.65 1.27 3.45
C ALA A 11 -7.29 -0.10 2.83
N ASP A 12 -7.40 -0.22 1.50
CA ASP A 12 -7.03 -1.44 0.78
C ASP A 12 -5.52 -1.72 0.92
N ARG A 13 -4.67 -0.68 0.84
CA ARG A 13 -3.23 -0.80 1.08
C ARG A 13 -2.92 -1.32 2.49
N GLU A 14 -3.52 -0.72 3.52
CA GLU A 14 -3.31 -1.15 4.91
C GLU A 14 -3.77 -2.60 5.13
N ARG A 15 -4.93 -2.97 4.55
CA ARG A 15 -5.46 -4.33 4.62
C ARG A 15 -4.51 -5.33 3.97
N LEU A 16 -4.01 -5.05 2.77
CA LEU A 16 -3.08 -5.93 2.06
C LEU A 16 -1.75 -6.07 2.82
N LEU A 17 -1.22 -4.97 3.37
CA LEU A 17 -0.03 -5.01 4.23
C LEU A 17 -0.26 -5.86 5.49
N ASN A 18 -1.45 -5.79 6.09
CA ASN A 18 -1.78 -6.62 7.25
C ASN A 18 -1.87 -8.11 6.89
N ILE A 19 -2.42 -8.43 5.71
CA ILE A 19 -2.43 -9.81 5.20
C ILE A 19 -1.00 -10.31 5.00
N LEU A 20 -0.10 -9.50 4.42
CA LEU A 20 1.31 -9.87 4.23
C LEU A 20 2.10 -10.03 5.53
N LYS A 21 1.66 -9.41 6.64
CA LYS A 21 2.26 -9.61 7.98
C LYS A 21 1.89 -10.97 8.58
N ASN A 22 0.86 -11.63 8.06
CA ASN A 22 0.47 -12.95 8.54
C ASN A 22 1.50 -14.00 8.08
N LYS A 23 2.08 -14.72 9.04
CA LYS A 23 3.16 -15.70 8.80
C LYS A 23 2.67 -17.02 8.22
N ASP A 24 1.37 -17.29 8.30
CA ASP A 24 0.73 -18.52 7.82
C ASP A 24 0.18 -18.40 6.39
N LEU A 25 0.54 -17.33 5.67
CA LEU A 25 0.11 -17.11 4.30
C LEU A 25 0.88 -18.04 3.34
N ASP A 26 0.17 -18.80 2.51
CA ASP A 26 0.80 -19.64 1.49
C ASP A 26 1.46 -18.78 0.40
N GLU A 27 2.44 -19.37 -0.31
CA GLU A 27 3.25 -18.64 -1.29
C GLU A 27 2.42 -18.08 -2.45
N HIS A 28 1.35 -18.77 -2.85
CA HIS A 28 0.49 -18.32 -3.94
C HIS A 28 -0.32 -17.09 -3.52
N THR A 29 -0.99 -17.15 -2.38
CA THR A 29 -1.70 -16.01 -1.79
C THR A 29 -0.77 -14.84 -1.54
N HIS A 30 0.43 -15.10 -1.03
CA HIS A 30 1.43 -14.05 -0.82
C HIS A 30 1.86 -13.36 -2.11
N ARG A 31 1.99 -14.09 -3.23
CA ARG A 31 2.25 -13.49 -4.54
C ARG A 31 1.07 -12.62 -5.02
N LEU A 32 -0.16 -13.11 -4.90
CA LEU A 32 -1.36 -12.36 -5.29
C LEU A 32 -1.50 -11.06 -4.49
N VAL A 33 -1.38 -11.14 -3.16
CA VAL A 33 -1.50 -9.97 -2.27
C VAL A 33 -0.40 -8.94 -2.56
N ARG A 34 0.82 -9.38 -2.94
CA ARG A 34 1.88 -8.47 -3.39
C ARG A 34 1.56 -7.81 -4.73
N GLU A 35 0.92 -8.51 -5.64
CA GLU A 35 0.49 -7.94 -6.92
C GLU A 35 -0.61 -6.91 -6.72
N ASP A 36 -1.64 -7.24 -5.94
CA ASP A 36 -2.71 -6.31 -5.57
C ASP A 36 -2.16 -5.07 -4.87
N LEU A 37 -1.20 -5.25 -3.95
CA LEU A 37 -0.58 -4.13 -3.26
C LEU A 37 0.15 -3.20 -4.23
N ARG A 38 0.88 -3.74 -5.22
CA ARG A 38 1.53 -2.92 -6.25
C ARG A 38 0.54 -2.16 -7.11
N ASN A 39 -0.61 -2.75 -7.44
CA ASN A 39 -1.65 -2.09 -8.22
C ASN A 39 -2.25 -0.92 -7.43
N VAL A 40 -2.60 -1.15 -6.16
CA VAL A 40 -3.11 -0.10 -5.27
C VAL A 40 -2.08 1.02 -5.07
N GLU A 41 -0.80 0.69 -4.89
CA GLU A 41 0.26 1.69 -4.76
C GLU A 41 0.47 2.48 -6.06
N LYS A 42 0.31 1.86 -7.23
CA LYS A 42 0.37 2.54 -8.53
C LYS A 42 -0.81 3.51 -8.70
N GLU A 43 -2.03 3.09 -8.38
CA GLU A 43 -3.20 3.97 -8.42
C GLU A 43 -3.05 5.14 -7.44
N LEU A 44 -2.54 4.88 -6.23
CA LEU A 44 -2.21 5.92 -5.25
C LEU A 44 -1.14 6.89 -5.79
N ALA A 45 -0.14 6.40 -6.54
CA ALA A 45 0.88 7.23 -7.17
C ALA A 45 0.29 8.21 -8.19
N GLU A 46 -0.72 7.76 -8.94
CA GLU A 46 -1.36 8.57 -9.98
C GLU A 46 -2.28 9.65 -9.39
N ILE A 47 -2.97 9.36 -8.28
CA ILE A 47 -3.93 10.30 -7.67
C ILE A 47 -3.35 11.16 -6.56
N ALA A 48 -2.31 10.69 -5.87
CA ALA A 48 -1.73 11.33 -4.69
C ALA A 48 -0.22 10.97 -4.58
N PRO A 49 0.61 11.40 -5.54
CA PRO A 49 2.04 11.08 -5.60
C PRO A 49 2.83 11.51 -4.35
N GLU A 50 2.34 12.51 -3.60
CA GLU A 50 2.92 12.96 -2.34
C GLU A 50 2.91 11.90 -1.23
N LEU A 51 1.90 11.01 -1.20
CA LEU A 51 1.76 9.99 -0.15
C LEU A 51 2.81 8.87 -0.22
N LEU A 52 3.31 8.60 -1.42
CA LEU A 52 4.40 7.63 -1.62
C LEU A 52 5.76 8.23 -1.26
N LYS A 53 5.91 9.55 -1.39
CA LYS A 53 7.14 10.25 -0.99
C LYS A 53 7.29 10.32 0.53
N GLU A 54 6.21 10.56 1.27
CA GLU A 54 6.26 10.59 2.74
C GLU A 54 6.69 9.26 3.37
N ASN A 55 6.41 8.11 2.75
CA ASN A 55 6.89 6.81 3.27
C ASN A 55 8.40 6.58 3.06
N ASN A 56 9.03 7.28 2.11
CA ASN A 56 10.49 7.22 1.90
C ASN A 56 11.24 8.24 2.78
N ASP A 57 10.69 9.43 3.00
CA ASP A 57 11.30 10.46 3.86
C ASP A 57 11.16 10.15 5.37
N ASN A 58 10.10 9.46 5.81
CA ASN A 58 9.93 9.10 7.23
C ASN A 58 10.85 7.96 7.72
N GLN A 59 11.65 7.32 6.86
CA GLN A 59 12.73 6.43 7.30
C GLN A 59 14.09 7.13 7.46
N GLN A 60 14.21 8.42 7.11
CA GLN A 60 15.49 9.13 7.15
C GLN A 60 15.62 10.14 8.29
N THR A 61 14.67 10.20 9.22
CA THR A 61 14.74 11.07 10.42
C THR A 61 14.70 10.26 11.72
N LYS A 62 15.67 9.36 11.90
CA LYS A 62 16.27 9.14 13.22
C LYS A 62 17.72 9.58 13.16
N LYS A 63 17.90 10.82 13.62
CA LYS A 63 19.16 11.48 13.94
C LYS A 63 19.96 10.69 14.99
#